data_AF-A0A3L6NXZ7-F1
#
_entry.id   AF-A0A3L6NXZ7-F1
#
_cell.length_a   1.000
_cell.length_b   1.000
_cell.length_c   1.000
_cell.angle_alpha   90.00
_cell.angle_beta   90.00
_cell.angle_gamma   90.00
#
_symmetry.space_group_name_H-M   'P 1'
#
loop_
_entity.id
_entity.type
_entity.pdbx_description
1 polymer ?
#
loop_
_entity_poly.entity_id
_entity_poly.type
_entity_poly.pdbx_seq_one_letter_code
_entity_poly.pdbx_strand_id
1 'polypeptide(L)'
;MAFELFTDDNTDSFPSDPEADLRVRWLFRNSTAGDLETYPLFGTGEDSLSWSKFVTEIEKRAITDVGDWCTKCGAEEDFCAAYKDDDETAEGESENKTSKKGGMSNAVAGVIGAMVTLGVVAIVGAAAFVLLRRKRTTPAGEKSSVRSGSTDGNAAKV
;
A
#
# COMPACT_ATOMS: atom_id res chain seq x y z
N MET A 1 28.18 14.24 -8.61
CA MET A 1 27.80 13.43 -7.44
C MET A 1 28.82 12.32 -7.29
N ALA A 2 29.17 11.94 -6.07
CA ALA A 2 30.16 10.91 -5.80
C ALA A 2 29.79 10.12 -4.54
N PHE A 3 29.87 8.80 -4.63
CA PHE A 3 29.95 7.93 -3.47
C PHE A 3 31.42 7.59 -3.25
N GLU A 4 31.89 7.81 -2.03
CA GLU A 4 33.25 7.45 -1.63
C GLU A 4 33.20 6.39 -0.54
N LEU A 5 34.00 5.34 -0.73
CA LEU A 5 34.31 4.33 0.27
C LEU A 5 35.75 4.60 0.72
N PHE A 6 35.93 4.88 2.01
CA PHE A 6 37.21 5.30 2.55
C PHE A 6 37.43 4.73 3.94
N THR A 7 38.65 4.84 4.45
CA THR A 7 39.00 4.58 5.85
C THR A 7 39.65 5.84 6.43
N ASP A 8 39.51 6.06 7.73
CA ASP A 8 40.21 7.14 8.43
C ASP A 8 41.67 6.77 8.75
N ASP A 9 42.03 5.49 8.57
CA ASP A 9 43.38 5.00 8.80
C ASP A 9 44.34 5.43 7.68
N ASN A 10 45.52 5.92 8.08
CA ASN A 10 46.59 6.23 7.13
C ASN A 10 47.35 4.95 6.74
N THR A 11 46.73 4.15 5.88
CA THR A 11 47.25 2.85 5.44
C THR A 11 47.09 2.64 3.93
N ASP A 12 48.02 1.90 3.35
CA ASP A 12 47.96 1.41 1.96
C ASP A 12 47.40 -0.02 1.88
N SER A 13 47.09 -0.64 3.02
CA SER A 13 46.47 -1.96 3.09
C SER A 13 44.96 -1.87 3.29
N PHE A 14 44.22 -2.80 2.68
CA PHE A 14 42.79 -2.94 2.97
C PHE A 14 42.56 -3.23 4.47
N PRO A 15 41.55 -2.63 5.13
CA PRO A 15 41.32 -2.83 6.56
C PRO A 15 41.02 -4.29 6.91
N SER A 16 41.49 -4.71 8.09
CA SER A 16 41.23 -6.06 8.60
C SER A 16 39.80 -6.25 9.07
N ASP A 17 39.14 -5.18 9.53
CA ASP A 17 37.71 -5.18 9.88
C ASP A 17 36.95 -4.14 9.03
N PRO A 18 36.58 -4.48 7.78
CA PRO A 18 35.91 -3.55 6.88
C PRO A 18 34.57 -3.01 7.42
N GLU A 19 33.89 -3.75 8.29
CA GLU A 19 32.58 -3.36 8.83
C GLU A 19 32.68 -2.16 9.78
N ALA A 20 33.81 -2.06 10.48
CA ALA A 20 34.13 -1.01 11.44
C ALA A 20 35.00 0.10 10.82
N ASP A 21 35.97 -0.30 9.99
CA ASP A 21 37.07 0.58 9.55
C ASP A 21 36.78 1.25 8.20
N LEU A 22 35.82 0.74 7.43
CA LEU A 22 35.35 1.41 6.22
C LEU A 22 34.15 2.30 6.51
N ARG A 23 34.15 3.43 5.79
CA ARG A 23 33.14 4.47 5.86
C ARG A 23 32.66 4.82 4.46
N VAL A 24 31.39 5.20 4.39
CA VAL A 24 30.76 5.67 3.15
C VAL A 24 30.30 7.11 3.36
N ARG A 25 30.60 7.97 2.38
CA ARG A 25 29.98 9.30 2.28
C ARG A 25 29.43 9.56 0.90
N TRP A 26 28.42 10.40 0.86
CA TRP A 26 27.86 10.93 -0.37
C TRP A 26 28.22 12.39 -0.50
N LEU A 27 28.76 12.74 -1.66
CA LEU A 27 29.06 14.12 -2.01
C LEU A 27 28.28 14.56 -3.23
N PHE A 28 27.81 15.79 -3.18
CA PHE A 28 27.07 16.41 -4.26
C PHE A 28 27.52 17.86 -4.47
N ARG A 29 27.38 18.32 -5.71
CA ARG A 29 27.66 19.69 -6.12
C ARG A 29 26.54 20.10 -7.04
N ASN A 30 25.83 21.17 -6.69
CA ASN A 30 24.74 21.70 -7.50
C ASN A 30 25.24 22.72 -8.54
N SER A 31 26.30 22.36 -9.28
CA SER A 31 26.98 23.24 -10.22
C SER A 31 27.97 22.46 -11.09
N THR A 32 28.33 23.03 -12.24
CA THR A 32 29.43 22.54 -13.10
C THR A 32 30.82 22.93 -12.57
N ALA A 33 30.92 23.87 -11.63
CA ALA A 33 32.17 24.35 -11.01
C ALA A 33 32.06 24.45 -9.48
N GLY A 34 33.20 24.36 -8.77
CA GLY A 34 33.30 24.36 -7.31
C GLY A 34 33.63 22.98 -6.73
N ASP A 35 33.69 22.85 -5.41
CA ASP A 35 34.03 21.60 -4.74
C ASP A 35 32.81 20.68 -4.55
N LEU A 36 33.07 19.41 -4.26
CA LEU A 36 32.05 18.46 -3.82
C LEU A 36 31.81 18.66 -2.33
N GLU A 37 30.55 18.84 -1.94
CA GLU A 37 30.15 19.00 -0.54
C GLU A 37 29.49 17.72 -0.04
N THR A 38 29.69 17.40 1.24
CA THR A 38 29.07 16.24 1.87
C THR A 38 27.57 16.47 2.08
N TYR A 39 26.77 15.47 1.74
CA TYR A 39 25.34 15.45 2.01
C TYR A 39 24.99 14.24 2.88
N PRO A 40 24.62 14.45 4.17
CA PRO A 40 24.30 13.36 5.09
C PRO A 40 23.23 12.42 4.55
N LEU A 41 23.53 11.12 4.59
CA LEU A 41 22.65 10.08 4.09
C LEU A 41 21.58 9.71 5.11
N PHE A 42 20.42 9.27 4.61
CA PHE A 42 19.33 8.67 5.40
C PHE A 42 18.78 9.53 6.55
N GLY A 43 19.07 10.83 6.57
CA GLY A 43 18.63 11.75 7.63
C GLY A 43 19.39 11.61 8.94
N THR A 44 20.60 11.03 8.93
CA THR A 44 21.39 10.84 10.15
C THR A 44 22.04 12.12 10.67
N GLY A 45 22.31 13.09 9.78
CA GLY A 45 23.10 14.28 10.09
C GLY A 45 24.61 14.01 10.19
N GLU A 46 25.05 12.78 9.90
CA GLU A 46 26.47 12.42 9.86
C GLU A 46 27.03 12.59 8.45
N ASP A 47 28.21 13.20 8.35
CA ASP A 47 28.93 13.40 7.08
C ASP A 47 29.36 12.07 6.43
N SER A 48 29.50 11.01 7.22
CA SER A 48 29.79 9.66 6.73
C SER A 48 29.21 8.62 7.67
N LEU A 49 28.98 7.41 7.17
CA LEU A 49 28.46 6.27 7.92
C LEU A 49 29.49 5.14 7.93
N SER A 50 29.54 4.32 8.99
CA SER A 50 30.25 3.04 8.90
C SER A 50 29.65 2.19 7.79
N TRP A 51 30.45 1.31 7.20
CA TRP A 51 30.00 0.41 6.14
C TRP A 51 28.76 -0.39 6.55
N SER A 52 28.81 -1.03 7.73
CA SER A 52 27.71 -1.78 8.33
C SER A 52 26.40 -0.98 8.44
N LYS A 53 26.48 0.30 8.87
CA LYS A 53 25.32 1.19 8.99
C LYS A 53 24.79 1.62 7.63
N PHE A 54 25.67 1.92 6.68
CA PHE A 54 25.29 2.23 5.31
C PHE A 54 24.53 1.08 4.65
N VAL A 55 25.06 -0.15 4.75
CA VAL A 55 24.43 -1.37 4.21
C VAL A 55 23.04 -1.56 4.83
N THR A 56 22.94 -1.51 6.16
CA THR A 56 21.67 -1.68 6.88
C THR A 56 20.62 -0.65 6.45
N GLU A 57 21.01 0.60 6.21
CA GLU A 57 20.08 1.64 5.77
C GLU A 57 19.73 1.54 4.29
N ILE A 58 20.71 1.31 3.40
CA ILE A 58 20.43 1.26 1.96
C ILE A 58 19.53 0.07 1.61
N GLU A 59 19.70 -1.08 2.28
CA GLU A 59 18.86 -2.29 2.07
C GLU A 59 17.38 -2.07 2.40
N LYS A 60 17.05 -1.13 3.30
CA LYS A 60 15.64 -0.79 3.60
C LYS A 60 14.93 -0.11 2.44
N ARG A 61 15.68 0.40 1.46
CA ARG A 61 15.21 1.30 0.39
C ARG A 61 15.57 0.78 -1.00
N ALA A 62 16.62 -0.04 -1.11
CA ALA A 62 17.09 -0.58 -2.37
C ALA A 62 16.16 -1.67 -2.91
N ILE A 63 16.05 -1.73 -4.23
CA ILE A 63 15.59 -2.92 -4.94
C ILE A 63 16.85 -3.68 -5.33
N THR A 64 17.07 -4.83 -4.68
CA THR A 64 18.32 -5.59 -4.81
C THR A 64 18.24 -6.72 -5.84
N ASP A 65 17.06 -6.96 -6.40
CA ASP A 65 16.81 -7.98 -7.40
C ASP A 65 16.22 -7.36 -8.68
N VAL A 66 16.67 -7.86 -9.83
CA VAL A 66 16.27 -7.33 -11.14
C VAL A 66 14.81 -7.67 -11.46
N GLY A 67 14.35 -8.86 -11.08
CA GLY A 67 12.95 -9.27 -11.24
C GLY A 67 12.02 -8.41 -10.37
N ASP A 68 12.37 -8.20 -9.10
CA ASP A 68 11.64 -7.27 -8.23
C ASP A 68 11.59 -5.85 -8.81
N TRP A 69 12.68 -5.39 -9.44
CA TRP A 69 12.70 -4.10 -10.12
C TRP A 69 11.74 -4.07 -11.32
N CYS A 70 11.79 -5.09 -12.18
CA CYS A 70 10.89 -5.23 -13.33
C CYS A 70 9.42 -5.19 -12.89
N THR A 71 9.06 -5.94 -11.85
CA THR A 71 7.70 -6.00 -11.31
C THR A 71 7.28 -4.67 -10.68
N LYS A 72 8.13 -4.06 -9.85
CA LYS A 72 7.81 -2.79 -9.17
C LYS A 72 7.69 -1.61 -10.14
N CYS A 73 8.49 -1.60 -11.20
CA CYS A 73 8.49 -0.53 -12.20
C CYS A 73 7.54 -0.80 -13.38
N GLY A 74 6.95 -2.00 -13.49
CA GLY A 74 6.10 -2.37 -14.62
C GLY A 74 6.90 -2.38 -15.93
N ALA A 75 8.13 -2.87 -15.87
CA ALA A 75 9.13 -2.71 -16.91
C ALA A 75 9.00 -3.79 -18.02
N GLU A 76 9.12 -3.37 -19.28
CA GLU A 76 8.93 -4.20 -20.48
C GLU A 76 10.24 -4.54 -21.21
N GLU A 77 11.37 -4.17 -20.63
CA GLU A 77 12.70 -4.43 -21.18
C GLU A 77 12.94 -5.93 -21.38
N ASP A 78 13.72 -6.29 -22.40
CA ASP A 78 13.97 -7.69 -22.78
C ASP A 78 14.49 -8.55 -21.62
N PHE A 79 15.34 -7.97 -20.75
CA PHE A 79 15.85 -8.68 -19.58
C PHE A 79 14.75 -9.01 -18.55
N CYS A 80 13.63 -8.27 -18.55
CA CYS A 80 12.50 -8.54 -17.68
C CYS A 80 11.68 -9.74 -18.15
N ALA A 81 11.81 -10.20 -19.41
CA ALA A 81 11.09 -11.38 -19.89
C ALA A 81 11.44 -12.64 -19.09
N ALA A 82 12.71 -12.78 -18.67
CA ALA A 82 13.17 -13.90 -17.85
C ALA A 82 12.54 -13.97 -16.45
N TYR A 83 11.82 -12.92 -16.03
CA TYR A 83 11.18 -12.81 -14.72
C TYR A 83 9.65 -12.75 -14.81
N LYS A 84 9.06 -12.84 -16.01
CA LYS A 84 7.60 -12.82 -16.23
C LYS A 84 6.95 -14.20 -16.08
N ASP A 85 7.73 -15.27 -16.08
CA ASP A 85 7.23 -16.65 -16.17
C ASP A 85 6.60 -17.22 -14.88
N ASP A 86 6.62 -16.49 -13.76
CA ASP A 86 6.11 -16.98 -12.47
C ASP A 86 4.61 -16.66 -12.20
N ASP A 87 3.94 -15.86 -13.05
CA ASP A 87 2.54 -15.42 -12.81
C ASP A 87 1.47 -16.18 -13.61
N GLU A 88 1.83 -17.04 -14.58
CA GLU A 88 0.83 -17.74 -15.43
C GLU A 88 0.72 -19.27 -15.25
N THR A 89 1.44 -19.89 -14.31
CA THR A 89 1.30 -21.34 -14.11
C THR A 89 1.38 -21.78 -12.64
N ALA A 90 0.23 -21.93 -11.98
CA ALA A 90 0.06 -22.88 -10.86
C ALA A 90 -1.42 -23.18 -10.54
N GLU A 91 -2.17 -23.71 -11.51
CA GLU A 91 -3.09 -24.80 -11.18
C GLU A 91 -2.26 -26.08 -11.03
N GLY A 92 -2.09 -26.59 -9.80
CA GLY A 92 -1.57 -27.95 -9.57
C GLY A 92 -0.41 -28.04 -8.58
N GLU A 93 -0.58 -28.88 -7.57
CA GLU A 93 0.39 -29.26 -6.53
C GLU A 93 1.78 -29.65 -7.09
N SER A 94 2.86 -29.16 -6.46
CA SER A 94 3.79 -29.99 -5.66
C SER A 94 5.17 -29.33 -5.48
N GLU A 95 5.60 -29.29 -4.22
CA GLU A 95 6.97 -29.34 -3.67
C GLU A 95 8.04 -28.28 -4.03
N ASN A 96 8.39 -27.54 -2.98
CA ASN A 96 9.73 -27.10 -2.60
C ASN A 96 10.64 -26.49 -3.68
N LYS A 97 10.62 -25.15 -3.80
CA LYS A 97 11.86 -24.35 -3.72
C LYS A 97 11.65 -23.06 -2.93
N THR A 98 12.58 -22.85 -2.00
CA THR A 98 12.70 -21.71 -1.11
C THR A 98 13.23 -20.49 -1.85
N SER A 99 12.44 -19.43 -1.89
CA SER A 99 12.88 -18.02 -1.87
C SER A 99 11.74 -17.14 -1.38
N LYS A 100 11.45 -17.22 -0.07
CA LYS A 100 10.68 -16.18 0.63
C LYS A 100 11.54 -14.91 0.67
N LYS A 101 10.97 -13.75 0.30
CA LYS A 101 10.64 -12.65 1.23
C LYS A 101 10.07 -11.44 0.47
N GLY A 102 8.82 -11.06 0.74
CA GLY A 102 8.30 -9.74 0.38
C GLY A 102 6.79 -9.64 0.17
N GLY A 103 6.10 -10.72 -0.17
CA GLY A 103 4.65 -10.74 -0.34
C GLY A 103 3.92 -10.79 1.01
N MET A 104 2.91 -9.94 1.19
CA MET A 104 1.94 -10.06 2.28
C MET A 104 1.39 -11.49 2.30
N SER A 105 1.49 -12.17 3.45
CA SER A 105 1.03 -13.56 3.58
C SER A 105 -0.42 -13.69 3.07
N ASN A 106 -0.72 -14.74 2.32
CA ASN A 106 -2.07 -15.05 1.83
C ASN A 106 -3.12 -14.99 2.96
N ALA A 107 -2.72 -15.34 4.18
CA ALA A 107 -3.58 -15.21 5.36
C ALA A 107 -3.94 -13.74 5.68
N VAL A 108 -2.97 -12.82 5.58
CA VAL A 108 -3.17 -11.38 5.82
C VAL A 108 -3.99 -10.76 4.70
N ALA A 109 -3.72 -11.12 3.45
CA ALA A 109 -4.52 -10.68 2.30
C ALA A 109 -5.99 -11.13 2.42
N GLY A 110 -6.23 -12.36 2.87
CA GLY A 110 -7.56 -12.87 3.14
C GLY A 110 -8.31 -12.08 4.23
N VAL A 111 -7.63 -11.71 5.33
CA VAL A 111 -8.22 -10.91 6.40
C VAL A 111 -8.61 -9.51 5.91
N ILE A 112 -7.76 -8.86 5.10
CA ILE A 112 -8.06 -7.55 4.53
C ILE A 112 -9.29 -7.64 3.61
N GLY A 113 -9.35 -8.63 2.73
CA GLY A 113 -10.53 -8.86 1.87
C GLY A 113 -11.81 -9.09 2.68
N ALA A 114 -11.75 -9.87 3.75
CA ALA A 114 -12.89 -10.12 4.63
C ALA A 114 -13.37 -8.84 5.34
N MET A 115 -12.45 -8.01 5.85
CA MET A 115 -12.82 -6.77 6.53
C MET A 115 -13.42 -5.74 5.56
N VAL A 116 -12.87 -5.62 4.34
CA VAL A 116 -13.37 -4.69 3.32
C VAL A 116 -14.78 -5.11 2.87
N THR A 117 -14.99 -6.39 2.58
CA THR A 117 -16.30 -6.90 2.17
C THR A 117 -17.36 -6.70 3.25
N LEU A 118 -17.05 -6.96 4.51
CA LEU A 118 -17.96 -6.66 5.63
C LEU A 118 -18.28 -5.17 5.73
N GLY A 119 -17.29 -4.29 5.55
CA GLY A 119 -17.49 -2.84 5.54
C GLY A 119 -18.44 -2.39 4.42
N VAL A 120 -18.22 -2.87 3.19
CA VAL A 120 -19.07 -2.54 2.03
C VAL A 120 -20.50 -3.04 2.24
N VAL A 121 -20.68 -4.28 2.67
CA VAL A 121 -22.01 -4.87 2.93
C VAL A 121 -22.75 -4.08 4.02
N ALA A 122 -22.07 -3.67 5.09
CA ALA A 122 -22.67 -2.87 6.15
C ALA A 122 -23.16 -1.50 5.64
N ILE A 123 -22.35 -0.81 4.82
CA ILE A 123 -22.70 0.50 4.24
C ILE A 123 -23.88 0.38 3.28
N VAL A 124 -23.83 -0.58 2.36
CA VAL A 124 -24.91 -0.82 1.39
C VAL A 124 -26.19 -1.25 2.10
N GLY A 125 -26.09 -2.12 3.09
CA GLY A 125 -27.21 -2.55 3.92
C GLY A 125 -27.85 -1.39 4.70
N ALA A 126 -27.05 -0.52 5.30
CA ALA A 126 -27.54 0.67 6.01
C ALA A 126 -28.22 1.66 5.05
N ALA A 127 -27.64 1.89 3.88
CA ALA A 127 -28.23 2.76 2.85
C ALA A 127 -29.59 2.21 2.37
N ALA A 128 -29.66 0.91 2.06
CA ALA A 128 -30.90 0.25 1.66
C ALA A 128 -31.97 0.34 2.75
N PHE A 129 -31.59 0.14 4.02
CA PHE A 129 -32.50 0.24 5.15
C PHE A 129 -33.09 1.65 5.34
N VAL A 130 -32.27 2.69 5.23
CA VAL A 130 -32.72 4.09 5.32
C VAL A 130 -33.67 4.45 4.17
N LEU A 131 -33.37 4.02 2.94
CA LEU A 131 -34.21 4.26 1.76
C LEU A 131 -35.57 3.54 1.87
N LEU A 132 -35.59 2.30 2.37
CA LEU A 132 -36.82 1.53 2.58
C LEU A 132 -37.68 2.11 3.72
N ARG A 133 -37.07 2.64 4.79
CA ARG A 133 -37.80 3.32 5.87
C ARG A 133 -38.45 4.62 5.40
N ARG A 134 -37.77 5.42 4.55
CA ARG A 134 -38.34 6.65 3.97
C ARG A 134 -39.56 6.40 3.08
N LYS A 135 -39.65 5.24 2.41
CA LYS A 135 -40.80 4.87 1.56
C LYS A 135 -42.06 4.48 2.36
N ARG A 136 -41.96 4.14 3.64
CA ARG A 136 -43.11 3.79 4.50
C ARG A 136 -43.78 5.00 5.17
N THR A 137 -43.20 6.20 5.07
CA THR A 137 -43.74 7.43 5.65
C THR A 137 -44.28 8.37 4.56
N THR A 138 -45.30 7.94 3.83
CA THR A 138 -46.15 8.85 3.05
C THR A 138 -47.60 8.64 3.50
N PRO A 139 -48.24 9.58 4.23
CA PRO A 139 -49.67 9.50 4.45
C PRO A 139 -50.36 9.86 3.13
N ALA A 140 -51.19 8.96 2.62
CA ALA A 140 -52.06 9.23 1.48
C ALA A 140 -53.10 10.30 1.90
N GLY A 141 -53.06 11.45 1.23
CA GLY A 141 -54.09 12.47 1.33
C GLY A 141 -55.37 12.07 0.59
N GLU A 142 -56.49 12.15 1.31
CA GLU A 142 -57.71 12.91 1.00
C GLU A 142 -58.39 12.74 -0.37
N LYS A 143 -59.64 12.19 -0.39
CA LYS A 143 -60.94 12.69 -0.94
C LYS A 143 -62.05 11.79 -0.31
N SER A 144 -63.28 12.17 0.05
CA SER A 144 -64.15 13.28 -0.33
C SER A 144 -65.22 13.52 0.76
N SER A 145 -65.50 14.80 0.97
CA SER A 145 -66.68 15.43 1.56
C SER A 145 -68.02 14.80 1.12
N VAL A 146 -68.96 14.60 2.08
CA VAL A 146 -70.31 15.20 2.09
C VAL A 146 -70.77 15.40 3.54
N ARG A 147 -71.15 16.63 3.87
CA ARG A 147 -71.76 17.06 5.13
C ARG A 147 -73.28 17.10 4.99
N SER A 148 -73.96 16.79 6.09
CA SER A 148 -75.19 17.43 6.60
C SER A 148 -76.44 16.56 6.66
N GLY A 149 -77.06 16.56 7.85
CA GLY A 149 -78.50 16.33 8.01
C GLY A 149 -78.88 15.29 9.07
N SER A 150 -78.96 15.72 10.33
CA SER A 150 -79.72 15.02 11.38
C SER A 150 -81.22 15.27 11.18
N THR A 151 -82.05 14.23 11.21
CA THR A 151 -83.37 14.23 11.87
C THR A 151 -83.89 12.80 12.03
N ASP A 152 -84.43 12.55 13.23
CA ASP A 152 -85.17 11.38 13.68
C ASP A 152 -86.35 10.96 12.77
N GLY A 153 -86.74 9.69 12.86
CA GLY A 153 -88.16 9.31 12.69
C GLY A 153 -88.46 8.04 11.90
N ASN A 154 -88.77 6.98 12.66
CA ASN A 154 -89.91 6.08 12.49
C ASN A 154 -89.96 5.00 11.36
N ALA A 155 -90.05 3.76 11.87
CA ALA A 155 -90.78 2.56 11.45
C ALA A 155 -91.52 2.46 10.09
N ALA A 156 -91.29 1.28 9.47
CA ALA A 156 -92.28 0.30 8.98
C ALA A 156 -93.11 0.54 7.70
N LYS A 157 -92.84 -0.35 6.72
CA LYS A 157 -93.76 -1.29 6.05
C LYS A 157 -94.77 -0.79 4.98
N VAL A 158 -94.70 -1.54 3.86
CA VAL A 158 -95.57 -1.70 2.66
C VAL A 158 -95.33 -0.71 1.53
#